data_AF-A0A0K8UHD3-F1
#
_entry.id   AF-A0A0K8UHD3-F1
#
_cell.length_a   1.000
_cell.length_b   1.000
_cell.length_c   1.000
_cell.angle_alpha   90.00
_cell.angle_beta   90.00
_cell.angle_gamma   90.00
#
_symmetry.space_group_name_H-M   'P 1'
#
loop_
_entity.id
_entity.type
_entity.pdbx_description
1 polymer ?
#
loop_
_entity_poly.entity_id
_entity_poly.type
_entity_poly.pdbx_seq_one_letter_code
_entity_poly.pdbx_strand_id
1 'polypeptide(L)'
;KIVNTNPCHPSPCGPNSQCREVNQQAVCTCLPNFIGSPPTCRPECVSNSDCAPTQACLNQKCGDPCPGTCGIGAKCTVVNHSPFCTCPLRFSGNPFIRCQPIIEPPRDVVPTDPCRPSPCGPYAQCRPIGEAPSCSCLESYIGRPPNSRPEC
;
A
#
# COMPACT_ATOMS: atom_id res chain seq x y z
N LYS A 1 68.42 4.63 18.14
CA LYS A 1 67.64 3.44 17.71
C LYS A 1 66.34 3.97 17.13
N ILE A 2 66.22 4.10 15.80
CA ILE A 2 64.94 4.47 15.18
C ILE A 2 64.07 3.23 15.33
N VAL A 3 63.18 3.23 16.31
CA VAL A 3 62.20 2.17 16.43
C VAL A 3 61.24 2.38 15.28
N ASN A 4 61.36 1.57 14.24
CA ASN A 4 60.36 1.48 13.17
C ASN A 4 59.14 0.73 13.73
N THR A 5 58.55 1.29 14.79
CA THR A 5 57.32 0.84 15.40
C THR A 5 56.20 1.29 14.49
N ASN A 6 55.59 0.33 13.79
CA ASN A 6 54.37 0.57 13.05
C ASN A 6 53.38 1.30 13.99
N PRO A 7 52.99 2.54 13.69
CA PRO A 7 52.17 3.36 14.59
C PRO A 7 50.74 2.82 14.73
N CYS A 8 50.35 1.84 13.90
CA CYS A 8 49.09 1.11 14.01
C CYS A 8 49.17 -0.16 14.87
N HIS A 9 50.32 -0.48 15.49
CA HIS A 9 50.49 -1.70 16.30
C HIS A 9 51.08 -1.39 17.69
N PRO A 10 50.27 -1.42 18.77
CA PRO A 10 48.81 -1.64 18.80
C PRO A 10 48.04 -0.43 18.26
N SER A 11 46.88 -0.66 17.63
CA SER A 11 46.14 0.41 16.94
C SER A 11 45.57 1.44 17.92
N PRO A 12 45.86 2.74 17.74
CA PRO A 12 45.30 3.81 18.56
C PRO A 12 43.87 4.21 18.12
N CYS A 13 43.35 3.67 17.02
CA CYS A 13 42.18 4.19 16.32
C CYS A 13 40.81 3.81 16.90
N GLY A 14 40.76 3.01 17.96
CA GLY A 14 39.48 2.54 18.54
C GLY A 14 38.73 1.53 17.65
N PRO A 15 37.58 1.03 18.13
CA PRO A 15 36.77 0.06 17.40
C PRO A 15 36.17 0.65 16.12
N ASN A 16 35.82 -0.23 15.16
CA ASN A 16 35.20 0.13 13.88
C ASN A 16 35.97 1.18 13.05
N SER A 17 37.29 1.27 13.28
CA SER A 17 38.18 2.22 12.61
C SER A 17 39.34 1.49 11.94
N GLN A 18 39.71 1.94 10.75
CA GLN A 18 40.88 1.52 10.02
C GLN A 18 42.06 2.44 10.37
N CYS A 19 43.19 1.83 10.75
CA CYS A 19 44.45 2.55 10.90
C CYS A 19 45.27 2.46 9.61
N ARG A 20 45.76 3.61 9.12
CA ARG A 20 46.69 3.72 7.99
C ARG A 20 47.91 4.50 8.43
N GLU A 21 49.10 3.99 8.14
CA GLU A 21 50.34 4.72 8.36
C GLU A 21 50.55 5.75 7.24
N VAL A 22 50.68 7.03 7.60
CA VAL A 22 51.02 8.12 6.69
C VAL A 22 52.12 8.94 7.34
N ASN A 23 53.30 9.05 6.71
CA ASN A 23 54.46 9.78 7.25
C ASN A 23 54.86 9.35 8.68
N GLN A 24 54.95 8.05 8.96
CA GLN A 24 55.24 7.50 10.30
C GLN A 24 54.21 7.85 11.39
N GLN A 25 53.03 8.36 11.02
CA GLN A 25 51.92 8.64 11.93
C GLN A 25 50.74 7.72 11.66
N ALA A 26 50.02 7.35 12.72
CA ALA A 26 48.75 6.63 12.61
C ALA A 26 47.64 7.60 12.21
N VAL A 27 47.10 7.42 11.02
CA VAL A 27 45.89 8.10 10.55
C VAL A 27 44.72 7.13 10.71
N CYS A 28 43.71 7.56 11.46
CA CYS A 28 42.52 6.78 11.73
C CYS A 28 41.37 7.24 10.85
N THR A 29 40.64 6.31 10.26
CA THR A 29 39.40 6.57 9.51
C THR A 29 38.34 5.56 9.91
N CYS A 30 37.06 5.94 9.98
CA CYS A 30 35.99 4.96 10.22
C CYS A 30 35.94 3.92 9.09
N LEU A 31 35.60 2.67 9.42
CA LEU A 31 35.33 1.64 8.41
C LEU A 31 34.14 2.06 7.52
N PRO A 32 34.01 1.48 6.30
CA PRO A 32 32.84 1.70 5.47
C PRO A 32 31.54 1.43 6.23
N ASN A 33 30.56 2.32 6.09
CA ASN A 33 29.26 2.30 6.78
C ASN A 33 29.27 2.70 8.27
N PHE A 34 30.41 3.13 8.82
CA PHE A 34 30.46 3.75 10.14
C PHE A 34 30.57 5.28 10.02
N ILE A 35 29.85 5.98 10.88
CA ILE A 35 29.78 7.45 10.92
C ILE A 35 30.51 8.00 12.14
N GLY A 36 30.91 9.27 12.03
CA GLY A 36 31.58 10.00 13.10
C GLY A 36 33.09 10.14 12.85
N SER A 37 33.85 10.24 13.93
CA SER A 37 35.31 10.36 13.88
C SER A 37 35.95 9.36 14.84
N PRO A 38 37.04 8.69 14.45
CA PRO A 38 37.80 7.82 15.35
C PRO A 38 38.24 8.57 16.60
N PRO A 39 38.26 7.92 17.79
CA PRO A 39 37.99 6.50 18.04
C PRO A 39 36.50 6.15 18.23
N THR A 40 35.61 7.13 18.09
CA THR A 40 34.17 7.01 18.35
C THR A 40 33.35 6.71 17.09
N CYS A 41 33.87 5.86 16.21
CA CYS A 41 33.12 5.42 15.03
C CYS A 41 31.94 4.55 15.45
N ARG A 42 30.74 4.96 15.05
CA ARG A 42 29.49 4.25 15.38
C ARG A 42 28.74 3.86 14.11
N PRO A 43 27.94 2.79 14.13
CA PRO A 43 27.07 2.48 13.00
C PRO A 43 26.05 3.60 12.76
N GLU A 44 25.44 3.61 11.58
CA GLU A 44 24.37 4.57 11.26
C GLU A 44 23.17 4.38 12.21
N CYS A 45 22.82 3.13 12.50
CA CYS A 45 21.76 2.76 13.44
C CYS A 45 22.17 1.53 14.28
N VAL A 46 21.64 1.46 15.49
CA VAL A 46 21.69 0.27 16.36
C VAL A 46 20.29 -0.31 16.56
N SER A 47 19.29 0.55 16.48
CA SER A 47 17.87 0.22 16.62
C SER A 47 17.05 0.84 15.50
N ASN A 48 15.86 0.29 15.26
CA ASN A 48 14.94 0.84 14.27
C ASN A 48 14.57 2.30 14.56
N SER A 49 14.49 2.68 15.83
CA SER A 49 14.18 4.03 16.29
C SER A 49 15.22 5.09 15.90
N ASP A 50 16.42 4.68 15.49
CA ASP A 50 17.46 5.59 14.98
C ASP A 50 17.19 6.01 13.53
N CYS A 51 16.32 5.28 12.82
CA CYS A 51 15.97 5.52 11.43
C CYS A 51 14.67 6.30 11.30
N ALA A 52 14.40 6.82 10.09
CA ALA A 52 13.09 7.38 9.79
C ALA A 52 11.98 6.31 9.95
N PRO A 53 10.72 6.69 10.24
CA PRO A 53 9.61 5.74 10.39
C PRO A 53 9.35 4.87 9.15
N THR A 54 9.78 5.35 7.98
CA THR A 54 9.70 4.67 6.67
C THR A 54 10.89 3.76 6.38
N GLN A 55 11.84 3.63 7.31
CA GLN A 55 13.06 2.84 7.17
C GLN A 55 13.22 1.92 8.38
N ALA A 56 14.05 0.89 8.27
CA ALA A 56 14.42 0.01 9.36
C ALA A 56 15.94 -0.07 9.48
N CYS A 57 16.43 -0.46 10.65
CA CYS A 57 17.84 -0.71 10.86
C CYS A 57 18.19 -2.10 10.30
N LEU A 58 18.77 -2.11 9.10
CA LEU A 58 19.17 -3.31 8.37
C LEU A 58 20.69 -3.37 8.33
N ASN A 59 21.28 -4.36 9.00
CA ASN A 59 22.74 -4.54 9.04
C ASN A 59 23.49 -3.26 9.46
N GLN A 60 23.04 -2.60 10.54
CA GLN A 60 23.64 -1.37 11.06
C GLN A 60 23.50 -0.13 10.15
N LYS A 61 22.59 -0.20 9.17
CA LYS A 61 22.30 0.83 8.19
C LYS A 61 20.80 1.10 8.10
N CYS A 62 20.39 2.35 7.97
CA CYS A 62 18.98 2.67 7.72
C CYS A 62 18.61 2.36 6.27
N GLY A 63 17.64 1.47 6.08
CA GLY A 63 17.23 0.99 4.75
C GLY A 63 15.74 0.68 4.66
N ASP A 64 15.25 0.51 3.45
CA ASP A 64 13.87 0.09 3.21
C ASP A 64 13.73 -1.43 3.46
N PRO A 65 12.85 -1.89 4.39
CA PRO A 65 12.59 -3.31 4.63
C PRO A 65 11.66 -3.97 3.59
N CYS A 66 11.09 -3.22 2.64
CA CYS A 66 10.16 -3.75 1.64
C CYS A 66 10.76 -4.75 0.62
N PRO A 67 11.97 -4.55 0.08
CA PRO A 67 12.52 -5.43 -0.96
C PRO A 67 12.58 -6.89 -0.50
N GLY A 68 11.88 -7.78 -1.20
CA GLY A 68 11.86 -9.22 -0.92
C GLY A 68 10.87 -9.67 0.17
N THR A 69 10.08 -8.76 0.75
CA THR A 69 9.14 -9.12 1.83
C THR A 69 7.72 -9.42 1.35
N CYS A 70 7.21 -8.65 0.37
CA CYS A 70 5.84 -8.82 -0.12
C CYS A 70 5.74 -9.76 -1.33
N GLY A 71 4.57 -10.38 -1.49
CA GLY A 71 4.27 -11.29 -2.59
C GLY A 71 4.04 -10.59 -3.93
N ILE A 72 3.84 -11.39 -4.97
CA ILE A 72 3.70 -10.88 -6.34
C ILE A 72 2.42 -10.05 -6.49
N GLY A 73 2.55 -8.83 -7.00
CA GLY A 73 1.42 -7.91 -7.22
C GLY A 73 0.90 -7.24 -5.93
N ALA A 74 1.58 -7.42 -4.80
CA ALA A 74 1.28 -6.71 -3.57
C ALA A 74 2.01 -5.36 -3.51
N LYS A 75 1.37 -4.37 -2.90
CA LYS A 75 1.97 -3.09 -2.56
C LYS A 75 2.60 -3.18 -1.17
N CYS A 76 3.89 -2.87 -1.08
CA CYS A 76 4.59 -2.74 0.19
C CYS A 76 4.56 -1.29 0.69
N THR A 77 4.27 -1.11 1.97
CA THR A 77 4.37 0.17 2.68
C THR A 77 5.04 -0.05 4.02
N VAL A 78 5.96 0.81 4.43
CA VAL A 78 6.63 0.69 5.73
C VAL A 78 5.84 1.45 6.78
N VAL A 79 5.45 0.76 7.86
CA VAL A 79 4.73 1.32 9.00
C VAL A 79 5.50 0.96 10.26
N ASN A 80 5.95 1.97 11.02
CA ASN A 80 6.76 1.78 12.23
C ASN A 80 7.95 0.83 12.00
N HIS A 81 8.78 1.14 11.00
CA HIS A 81 9.96 0.35 10.62
C HIS A 81 9.66 -1.09 10.16
N SER A 82 8.40 -1.45 9.97
CA SER A 82 7.97 -2.80 9.59
C SER A 82 7.30 -2.78 8.22
N PRO A 83 7.61 -3.73 7.33
CA PRO A 83 6.96 -3.82 6.02
C PRO A 83 5.52 -4.32 6.17
N PHE A 84 4.59 -3.61 5.55
CA PHE A 84 3.18 -3.94 5.50
C PHE A 84 2.75 -4.18 4.05
N CYS A 85 2.27 -5.39 3.76
CA CYS A 85 1.90 -5.82 2.42
C CYS A 85 0.38 -5.76 2.24
N THR A 86 -0.07 -5.12 1.16
CA THR A 86 -1.51 -5.00 0.82
C THR A 86 -1.75 -5.31 -0.64
N CYS A 87 -2.92 -5.89 -0.96
CA CYS A 87 -3.33 -5.99 -2.35
C CYS A 87 -3.91 -4.65 -2.82
N PRO A 88 -3.49 -4.14 -4.00
CA PRO A 88 -4.01 -2.89 -4.55
C PRO A 88 -5.49 -3.02 -4.94
N LEU A 89 -6.14 -1.87 -5.20
CA LEU A 89 -7.54 -1.84 -5.63
C LEU A 89 -7.75 -2.74 -6.86
N ARG A 90 -8.87 -3.47 -6.88
CA ARG A 90 -9.19 -4.49 -7.90
C ARG A 90 -8.35 -5.77 -7.83
N PHE A 91 -7.57 -5.97 -6.76
CA PHE A 91 -6.87 -7.23 -6.51
C PHE A 91 -7.27 -7.81 -5.15
N SER A 92 -7.29 -9.14 -5.04
CA SER A 92 -7.54 -9.90 -3.81
C SER A 92 -6.57 -11.09 -3.70
N GLY A 93 -6.52 -11.73 -2.54
CA GLY A 93 -5.61 -12.84 -2.27
C GLY A 93 -4.72 -12.59 -1.05
N ASN A 94 -3.61 -13.32 -0.94
CA ASN A 94 -2.67 -13.19 0.17
C ASN A 94 -1.52 -12.23 -0.23
N PRO A 95 -1.37 -11.06 0.42
CA PRO A 95 -0.35 -10.07 0.08
C PRO A 95 1.11 -10.54 0.27
N PHE A 96 1.35 -11.58 1.06
CA PHE A 96 2.68 -12.17 1.25
C PHE A 96 3.03 -13.23 0.21
N ILE A 97 2.03 -13.72 -0.54
CA ILE A 97 2.21 -14.76 -1.56
C ILE A 97 1.97 -14.16 -2.94
N ARG A 98 0.72 -13.76 -3.20
CA ARG A 98 0.27 -13.24 -4.50
C ARG A 98 -1.08 -12.55 -4.38
N CYS A 99 -1.18 -11.37 -4.97
CA CYS A 99 -2.44 -10.70 -5.26
C CYS A 99 -2.90 -11.04 -6.68
N GLN A 100 -4.18 -11.33 -6.84
CA GLN A 100 -4.83 -11.70 -8.10
C GLN A 100 -5.94 -10.70 -8.44
N PRO A 101 -6.19 -10.40 -9.73
CA PRO A 101 -7.29 -9.51 -10.11
C PRO A 101 -8.64 -10.05 -9.63
N ILE A 102 -9.47 -9.17 -9.09
CA ILE A 102 -10.86 -9.45 -8.76
C ILE A 102 -11.63 -9.51 -10.09
N ILE A 103 -12.07 -10.71 -10.45
CA ILE A 103 -13.01 -10.89 -11.56
C ILE A 103 -14.39 -10.56 -11.01
N GLU A 104 -14.91 -9.37 -11.34
CA GLU A 104 -16.32 -9.10 -11.09
C GLU A 104 -17.14 -10.03 -11.99
N PRO A 105 -18.16 -10.73 -11.45
CA PRO A 105 -19.08 -11.44 -12.32
C PRO A 105 -19.69 -10.42 -13.30
N PRO A 106 -20.00 -10.83 -14.54
CA PRO A 106 -20.83 -10.01 -15.41
C PRO A 106 -22.02 -9.53 -14.60
N ARG A 107 -22.30 -8.22 -14.63
CA ARG A 107 -23.57 -7.75 -14.09
C ARG A 107 -24.63 -8.38 -14.97
N ASP A 108 -25.26 -9.44 -14.48
CA ASP A 108 -26.44 -9.98 -15.09
C ASP A 108 -27.49 -8.87 -15.02
N VAL A 109 -27.60 -8.09 -16.09
CA VAL A 109 -28.74 -7.22 -16.31
C VAL A 109 -29.89 -8.16 -16.62
N VAL A 110 -30.43 -8.79 -15.57
CA VAL A 110 -31.67 -9.55 -15.70
C VAL A 110 -32.72 -8.52 -16.11
N PRO A 111 -33.37 -8.65 -17.28
CA PRO A 111 -34.43 -7.74 -17.67
C PRO A 111 -35.54 -7.83 -16.63
N THR A 112 -35.58 -6.86 -15.72
CA THR A 112 -36.68 -6.73 -14.76
C THR A 112 -37.85 -6.12 -15.49
N ASP A 113 -38.97 -6.82 -15.52
CA ASP A 113 -40.22 -6.30 -16.11
C ASP A 113 -40.63 -5.01 -15.36
N PRO A 114 -40.63 -3.83 -16.03
CA PRO A 114 -40.92 -2.56 -15.38
C PRO A 114 -42.39 -2.46 -14.91
N CYS A 115 -43.26 -3.37 -15.34
CA CYS A 115 -44.66 -3.45 -14.92
C CYS A 115 -44.91 -4.48 -13.79
N ARG A 116 -43.87 -5.13 -13.23
CA ARG A 116 -44.02 -6.10 -12.13
C ARG A 116 -43.10 -5.78 -10.94
N PRO A 117 -43.65 -5.33 -9.78
CA PRO A 117 -45.06 -4.98 -9.54
C PRO A 117 -45.46 -3.68 -10.28
N SER A 118 -46.74 -3.55 -10.65
CA SER A 118 -47.21 -2.40 -11.45
C SER A 118 -47.08 -1.07 -10.69
N PRO A 119 -46.33 -0.08 -11.21
CA PRO A 119 -46.19 1.23 -10.59
C PRO A 119 -47.34 2.19 -10.92
N CYS A 120 -48.26 1.80 -11.81
CA CYS A 120 -49.26 2.70 -12.41
C CYS A 120 -50.45 3.04 -11.52
N GLY A 121 -50.54 2.48 -10.31
CA GLY A 121 -51.68 2.68 -9.41
C GLY A 121 -52.95 1.93 -9.84
N PRO A 122 -54.01 1.95 -9.01
CA PRO A 122 -55.28 1.30 -9.34
C PRO A 122 -55.98 1.99 -10.52
N TYR A 123 -56.67 1.20 -11.33
CA TYR A 123 -57.41 1.65 -12.53
C TYR A 123 -56.54 2.25 -13.65
N ALA A 124 -55.26 1.89 -13.69
CA ALA A 124 -54.35 2.19 -14.79
C ALA A 124 -53.67 0.93 -15.32
N GLN A 125 -53.55 0.84 -16.64
CA GLN A 125 -52.82 -0.19 -17.36
C GLN A 125 -51.34 0.20 -17.50
N CYS A 126 -50.45 -0.74 -17.15
CA CYS A 126 -49.02 -0.59 -17.40
C CYS A 126 -48.63 -1.25 -18.73
N ARG A 127 -47.84 -0.54 -19.54
CA ARG A 127 -47.20 -1.06 -20.76
C ARG A 127 -45.70 -0.75 -20.72
N PRO A 128 -44.81 -1.74 -20.94
CA PRO A 128 -43.38 -1.47 -21.04
C PRO A 128 -43.07 -0.68 -22.32
N ILE A 129 -42.33 0.43 -22.19
CA ILE A 129 -41.76 1.18 -23.31
C ILE A 129 -40.24 1.24 -23.08
N GLY A 130 -39.50 0.35 -23.74
CA GLY A 130 -38.07 0.14 -23.45
C GLY A 130 -37.89 -0.45 -22.05
N GLU A 131 -37.05 0.18 -21.23
CA GLU A 131 -36.83 -0.20 -19.82
C GLU A 131 -37.76 0.55 -18.84
N ALA A 132 -38.67 1.39 -19.35
CA ALA A 132 -39.55 2.21 -18.52
C ALA A 132 -41.02 1.72 -18.53
N PRO A 133 -41.75 1.84 -17.41
CA PRO A 133 -43.18 1.60 -17.37
C PRO A 133 -43.95 2.82 -17.91
N SER A 134 -44.86 2.60 -18.84
CA SER A 134 -45.81 3.60 -19.31
C SER A 134 -47.20 3.29 -18.76
N CYS A 135 -47.82 4.27 -18.14
CA CYS A 135 -49.11 4.12 -17.50
C CYS A 135 -50.21 4.86 -18.27
N SER A 136 -51.32 4.19 -18.54
CA SER A 136 -52.52 4.77 -19.14
C SER A 136 -53.75 4.40 -18.33
N CYS A 137 -54.74 5.29 -18.21
CA CYS A 137 -56.00 4.97 -17.51
C CYS A 137 -56.77 3.86 -18.26
N LEU A 138 -57.52 3.03 -17.52
CA LEU A 138 -58.48 2.09 -18.12
C LEU A 138 -59.67 2.84 -18.73
N GLU A 139 -60.39 2.19 -19.66
CA GLU A 139 -61.63 2.75 -20.23
C GLU A 139 -62.58 3.18 -19.09
N SER A 140 -63.15 4.38 -19.21
CA SER A 140 -64.01 5.04 -18.20
C SER A 140 -63.30 5.64 -16.97
N TYR A 141 -61.97 5.77 -16.98
CA TYR A 141 -61.20 6.51 -15.96
C TYR A 141 -60.44 7.69 -16.59
N ILE A 142 -60.52 8.87 -15.96
CA ILE A 142 -59.81 10.08 -16.38
C ILE A 142 -58.71 10.47 -15.38
N GLY A 143 -57.68 11.14 -15.87
CA GLY A 143 -56.56 11.64 -15.06
C GLY A 143 -55.20 11.25 -15.62
N ARG A 144 -54.15 11.52 -14.84
CA ARG A 144 -52.78 11.05 -15.11
C ARG A 144 -52.42 10.03 -14.03
N PRO A 145 -52.13 8.77 -14.40
CA PRO A 145 -51.66 7.77 -13.44
C PRO A 145 -50.45 8.30 -12.65
N PRO A 146 -50.34 7.99 -11.34
CA PRO A 146 -51.14 7.03 -10.57
C PRO A 146 -52.47 7.58 -10.00
N ASN A 147 -52.81 8.84 -10.28
CA ASN A 147 -54.00 9.50 -9.72
C ASN A 147 -55.19 9.46 -10.71
N SER A 148 -55.65 8.25 -11.04
CA SER A 148 -56.84 8.04 -11.87
C SER A 148 -58.12 8.19 -11.04
N ARG A 149 -59.17 8.80 -11.60
CA ARG A 149 -60.51 8.93 -10.97
C ARG A 149 -61.59 8.37 -11.92
N PRO A 150 -62.64 7.72 -11.38
CA PRO A 150 -63.75 7.25 -12.21
C PRO A 150 -64.45 8.42 -12.89
N GLU A 151 -64.89 8.24 -14.13
CA GLU A 151 -65.79 9.19 -14.81
C GLU A 151 -67.09 9.36 -13.99
N CYS A 152 -67.63 10.60 -13.96
CA CYS A 152 -68.78 10.99 -13.14
C CYS A 152 -70.05 10.18 -13.43
#